data_AF-A0A085V9L3-F1
#
_entry.id   AF-A0A085V9L3-F1
#
_cell.length_a   1.000
_cell.length_b   1.000
_cell.length_c   1.000
_cell.angle_alpha   90.00
_cell.angle_beta   90.00
_cell.angle_gamma   90.00
#
_symmetry.space_group_name_H-M   'P 1'
#
loop_
_entity.id
_entity.type
_entity.pdbx_description
1 polymer ?
#
loop_
_entity_poly.entity_id
_entity_poly.type
_entity_poly.pdbx_seq_one_letter_code
_entity_poly.pdbx_strand_id
1 'polypeptide(L)' 'MFTIELTLEVENRLGRLAEATGETKTFHALQAIALYLDDLEDFYIAEQRLRDIRDGVSNPIPLTDLNFKL' A
#
# COMPACT_ATOMS: atom_id res chain seq x y z
N MET A 1 -7.75 15.60 -12.81
CA MET A 1 -7.71 14.74 -14.01
C MET A 1 -6.27 14.24 -14.15
N PHE A 2 -6.08 12.93 -14.09
CA PHE A 2 -4.80 12.24 -14.15
C PHE A 2 -4.90 11.20 -15.26
N THR A 3 -3.97 11.22 -16.20
CA THR A 3 -3.97 10.32 -17.36
C THR A 3 -2.69 9.51 -17.32
N ILE A 4 -2.83 8.20 -17.42
CA ILE A 4 -1.71 7.26 -17.46
C ILE A 4 -1.83 6.40 -18.71
N GLU A 5 -0.70 6.14 -19.36
CA GLU A 5 -0.62 5.15 -20.42
C GLU A 5 -0.41 3.79 -19.79
N LEU A 6 -1.32 2.86 -20.08
CA LEU A 6 -1.27 1.49 -19.58
C LEU A 6 -0.80 0.55 -20.68
N THR A 7 -0.10 -0.52 -20.27
CA THR A 7 0.17 -1.61 -21.18
C THR A 7 -1.14 -2.35 -21.52
N LEU A 8 -1.21 -2.94 -22.72
CA LEU A 8 -2.38 -3.69 -23.17
C LEU A 8 -2.77 -4.82 -22.19
N GLU A 9 -1.78 -5.43 -21.53
CA GLU A 9 -2.04 -6.46 -20.51
C GLU A 9 -2.82 -5.91 -19.32
N VAL A 10 -2.41 -4.75 -18.78
CA VAL A 10 -3.06 -4.13 -17.63
C VAL A 10 -4.47 -3.67 -18.01
N GLU A 11 -4.65 -3.07 -19.19
CA GLU A 11 -5.98 -2.68 -19.68
C GLU A 11 -6.93 -3.87 -19.80
N ASN A 12 -6.43 -5.01 -20.29
CA ASN A 12 -7.21 -6.25 -20.40
C ASN A 12 -7.58 -6.81 -19.03
N ARG A 13 -6.67 -6.76 -18.05
CA ARG A 13 -6.95 -7.19 -16.66
C ARG A 13 -8.04 -6.33 -16.02
N LEU A 14 -7.94 -5.00 -16.16
CA LEU A 14 -8.95 -4.06 -15.67
C LEU A 14 -10.30 -4.26 -16.36
N GLY A 15 -10.31 -4.56 -17.66
CA GLY A 15 -11.52 -4.89 -18.40
C GLY A 15 -12.23 -6.14 -17.86
N ARG A 16 -11.50 -7.23 -17.64
CA ARG A 16 -12.08 -8.45 -17.06
C ARG A 16 -12.63 -8.23 -15.64
N LEU A 17 -11.95 -7.43 -14.82
CA LEU A 17 -12.44 -7.08 -13.48
C LEU A 17 -13.71 -6.26 -13.53
N ALA A 18 -13.77 -5.27 -14.42
CA ALA A 18 -14.97 -4.46 -14.63
C ALA A 18 -16.17 -5.33 -15.06
N GLU A 19 -15.99 -6.20 -16.04
CA GLU A 19 -17.03 -7.13 -16.51
C GLU A 19 -17.51 -8.08 -15.41
N ALA A 20 -16.60 -8.62 -14.59
CA ALA A 20 -16.93 -9.59 -13.55
C ALA A 20 -17.65 -8.97 -12.34
N THR A 21 -17.42 -7.68 -12.07
CA THR A 21 -17.91 -7.00 -10.85
C THR A 21 -19.05 -6.02 -11.11
N GLY A 22 -19.24 -5.59 -12.36
CA GLY A 22 -20.18 -4.52 -12.73
C GLY A 22 -19.63 -3.10 -12.51
N GLU A 23 -18.41 -2.97 -12.00
CA GLU A 23 -17.74 -1.69 -11.76
C GLU A 23 -16.96 -1.20 -12.99
N THR A 24 -16.52 0.07 -12.97
CA THR A 24 -15.74 0.64 -14.09
C THR A 24 -14.25 0.26 -14.03
N LYS A 25 -13.58 0.26 -15.18
CA LYS A 25 -12.10 0.10 -15.22
C LYS A 25 -11.40 1.15 -14.37
N THR A 26 -11.90 2.39 -14.39
CA THR A 26 -11.37 3.52 -13.61
C THR A 26 -11.47 3.26 -12.11
N PHE A 27 -12.59 2.69 -11.64
CA PHE A 27 -12.74 2.32 -10.23
C PHE A 27 -11.66 1.33 -9.79
N HIS A 28 -11.48 0.24 -10.54
CA HIS A 28 -10.46 -0.77 -10.23
C HIS A 28 -9.04 -0.22 -10.30
N ALA A 29 -8.74 0.65 -11.28
CA ALA A 29 -7.44 1.31 -11.37
C ALA A 29 -7.17 2.21 -10.16
N LEU A 30 -8.14 3.01 -9.74
CA LEU A 30 -8.02 3.87 -8.56
C LEU A 30 -7.84 3.05 -7.29
N GLN A 31 -8.61 1.98 -7.10
CA GLN A 31 -8.46 1.08 -5.96
C GLN A 31 -7.07 0.43 -5.92
N ALA A 32 -6.56 -0.04 -7.06
CA ALA A 32 -5.23 -0.63 -7.12
C ALA A 32 -4.12 0.39 -6.79
N ILE A 33 -4.25 1.64 -7.26
CA ILE A 33 -3.31 2.71 -6.93
C ILE A 33 -3.37 3.03 -5.43
N ALA A 34 -4.58 3.19 -4.87
CA ALA A 34 -4.76 3.49 -3.45
C ALA A 34 -4.14 2.41 -2.56
N LEU A 35 -4.44 1.13 -2.83
CA LEU A 35 -3.88 0.02 -2.07
C LEU A 35 -2.35 -0.02 -2.14
N TYR A 36 -1.77 0.25 -3.31
CA TYR A 36 -0.31 0.27 -3.44
C TYR A 36 0.33 1.48 -2.74
N LEU A 37 -0.38 2.63 -2.71
CA LEU A 37 0.06 3.78 -1.92
C LEU A 37 0.06 3.47 -0.43
N ASP A 38 -1.00 2.83 0.08
CA ASP A 38 -1.06 2.41 1.49
C ASP A 38 0.15 1.52 1.86
N ASP A 39 0.46 0.52 1.03
CA ASP A 39 1.63 -0.36 1.22
C ASP A 39 2.95 0.41 1.21
N LEU A 40 3.09 1.39 0.29
CA LEU A 40 4.30 2.21 0.20
C LEU A 40 4.45 3.14 1.41
N GLU A 41 3.36 3.76 1.85
CA GLU A 41 3.35 4.64 3.02
C GLU A 41 3.74 3.86 4.28
N ASP A 42 3.17 2.69 4.50
CA ASP A 42 3.53 1.79 5.59
C ASP A 42 5.01 1.38 5.53
N PHE A 43 5.51 1.04 4.34
CA PHE A 43 6.93 0.72 4.14
C PHE A 43 7.82 1.90 4.53
N TYR A 44 7.53 3.11 4.05
CA TYR A 44 8.35 4.29 4.35
C TYR A 44 8.30 4.68 5.84
N ILE A 45 7.15 4.53 6.49
CA ILE A 45 7.01 4.75 7.94
C ILE A 45 7.87 3.73 8.70
N ALA A 46 7.80 2.45 8.35
CA ALA A 46 8.60 1.40 8.99
C ALA A 46 10.10 1.63 8.81
N GLU A 47 10.52 1.96 7.58
CA GLU A 47 11.90 2.30 7.25
C GLU A 47 12.40 3.52 8.04
N GLN A 48 11.57 4.56 8.17
CA GLN A 48 11.93 5.72 8.98
C GLN A 48 12.11 5.37 10.45
N ARG A 49 11.19 4.59 11.03
CA ARG A 49 11.32 4.13 12.43
C ARG A 49 12.60 3.31 12.63
N LEU A 50 12.95 2.46 11.67
CA LEU A 50 14.18 1.68 11.74
C LEU A 50 15.43 2.56 11.69
N ARG A 51 15.43 3.60 10.84
CA ARG A 51 16.51 4.61 10.84
C ARG A 51 16.62 5.32 12.17
N ASP A 52 15.51 5.81 12.71
CA ASP A 52 15.49 6.51 14.00
C ASP A 52 16.03 5.64 15.14
N ILE A 53 15.73 4.33 15.13
CA ILE A 53 16.30 3.37 16.09
C ILE A 53 17.82 3.26 15.93
N ARG A 54 18.30 3.12 14.69
CA ARG A 54 19.74 2.98 14.39
C ARG A 54 20.53 4.23 14.73
N ASP A 55 19.94 5.40 14.52
CA ASP A 55 20.54 6.70 14.82
C ASP A 55 20.41 7.09 16.30
N GLY A 56 19.75 6.26 17.12
CA GLY A 56 19.53 6.50 18.54
C GLY A 56 18.51 7.60 18.85
N VAL A 57 17.73 8.01 17.86
CA VAL A 57 16.63 9.00 18.00
C VAL A 57 15.42 8.37 18.69
N SER A 58 15.17 7.08 18.48
CA SER A 58 14.09 6.34 19.15
C SER A 58 14.58 5.01 19.73
N ASN A 59 13.92 4.53 20.79
CA ASN A 59 14.27 3.27 21.44
C ASN A 59 13.23 2.20 21.13
N PRO A 60 13.65 0.98 20.73
CA PRO A 60 12.74 -0.14 20.57
C PRO A 60 12.26 -0.65 21.94
N ILE A 61 11.07 -1.25 21.95
CA ILE A 61 10.52 -1.93 23.13
C ILE A 61 10.82 -3.43 22.97
N PRO A 62 11.50 -4.09 23.93
CA PRO A 62 11.67 -5.54 23.94
C PRO A 62 10.32 -6.26 23.93
N LEU A 63 10.23 -7.37 23.21
CA LEU A 63 8.98 -8.14 23.13
C LEU A 63 8.51 -8.64 24.51
N THR A 64 9.44 -8.90 25.44
CA THR A 64 9.16 -9.28 26.83
C THR A 64 8.38 -8.23 27.61
N ASP A 65 8.50 -6.97 27.20
CA ASP A 65 7.95 -5.82 27.92
C ASP A 65 6.58 -5.42 27.32
N LEU A 66 6.16 -6.09 26.24
CA LEU A 66 4.91 -5.81 25.56
C LEU A 66 3.74 -6.46 26.30
N ASN A 67 2.97 -5.67 27.04
CA ASN A 67 1.81 -6.14 27.79
C ASN A 67 0.57 -6.17 26.89
N PHE A 68 0.33 -7.29 26.18
CA PHE A 68 -0.91 -7.51 25.46
C PHE A 68 -2.06 -7.78 26.45
N LYS A 69 -3.01 -6.84 26.55
CA LYS A 69 -4.33 -7.15 27.09
C LYS A 69 -5.20 -7.63 25.92
N LEU A 70 -5.53 -8.92 25.91
CA LEU A 70 -6.57 -9.51 25.07
C LEU A 70 -7.96 -9.04 25.52
#